data_AF-A0ABD0YAL8-F1
#
_entry.id   AF-A0ABD0YAL8-F1
#
_cell.length_a   1.000
_cell.length_b   1.000
_cell.length_c   1.000
_cell.angle_alpha   90.00
_cell.angle_beta   90.00
_cell.angle_gamma   90.00
#
_symmetry.space_group_name_H-M   'P 1'
#
loop_
_entity.id
_entity.type
_entity.pdbx_description
1 polymer ?
#
loop_
_entity_poly.entity_id
_entity_poly.type
_entity_poly.pdbx_seq_one_letter_code
_entity_poly.pdbx_strand_id
1 'polypeptide(L)'
;MSLLNSYRHNWKSRNNHFIRYTDIKVKDEKISTLSEIANQKHALQKLNGWKIYHLGSQMEDMVNSETEFFDMYISLLSFLERKQVKTESNELDKGINRLKERIKANLQRSRVVKDQMLEAKSQVMKLCDHKTHVSDIITKRVTKRSLKKRERV
;
A
#
# COMPACT_ATOMS: atom_id res chain seq x y z
N MET A 1 -23.23 44.18 15.31
CA MET A 1 -21.92 44.36 15.98
C MET A 1 -21.21 43.02 15.98
N SER A 2 -20.23 42.83 15.09
CA SER A 2 -19.52 41.55 14.95
C SER A 2 -18.40 41.44 15.97
N LEU A 3 -18.35 40.32 16.71
CA LEU A 3 -17.31 40.00 17.71
C LEU A 3 -15.89 39.94 17.10
N LEU A 4 -15.77 39.88 15.76
CA LEU A 4 -14.49 39.80 15.04
C LEU A 4 -13.66 41.10 15.11
N ASN A 5 -14.30 42.27 15.26
CA ASN A 5 -13.59 43.56 15.27
C ASN A 5 -13.07 43.98 16.66
N SER A 6 -13.46 43.26 17.71
CA SER A 6 -13.18 43.61 19.11
C SER A 6 -12.09 42.76 19.76
N TYR A 7 -11.68 41.64 19.16
CA TYR A 7 -10.64 40.80 19.73
C TYR A 7 -9.24 41.35 19.42
N ARG A 8 -8.68 42.12 20.36
CA ARG A 8 -7.25 42.48 20.40
C ARG A 8 -6.59 41.83 21.60
N HIS A 9 -5.90 40.71 21.39
CA HIS A 9 -5.10 40.09 22.44
C HIS A 9 -3.79 40.90 22.67
N ASN A 10 -3.37 41.08 23.91
CA ASN A 10 -2.25 41.93 24.36
C ASN A 10 -0.99 41.13 24.77
N TRP A 11 -0.99 39.83 24.53
CA TRP A 11 0.06 38.87 24.83
C TRP A 11 0.78 38.51 23.53
N LYS A 12 2.12 38.53 23.55
CA LYS A 12 2.91 38.03 22.42
C LYS A 12 2.76 36.51 22.36
N SER A 13 1.94 36.03 21.44
CA SER A 13 1.88 34.61 21.12
C SER A 13 3.30 34.13 20.80
N ARG A 14 3.76 33.03 21.44
CA ARG A 14 5.12 32.50 21.21
C ARG A 14 5.31 32.30 19.71
N ASN A 15 6.49 32.66 19.19
CA ASN A 15 6.89 32.40 17.80
C ASN A 15 6.45 30.98 17.44
N ASN A 16 5.55 30.84 16.45
CA ASN A 16 4.93 29.61 15.90
C ASN A 16 3.42 29.40 16.17
N HIS A 17 2.72 30.32 16.85
CA HIS A 17 1.26 30.25 16.91
C HIS A 17 0.61 31.02 15.76
N PHE A 18 -0.07 30.30 14.86
CA PHE A 18 -0.88 30.85 13.78
C PHE A 18 -2.09 31.62 14.36
N ILE A 19 -2.30 32.86 13.92
CA ILE A 19 -3.35 33.76 14.45
C ILE A 19 -4.58 33.75 13.55
N ARG A 20 -4.40 33.48 12.25
CA ARG A 20 -5.47 33.37 11.25
C ARG A 20 -5.35 32.05 10.49
N TYR A 21 -6.49 31.54 10.02
CA TYR A 21 -6.52 30.32 9.21
C TYR A 21 -5.72 30.44 7.89
N THR A 22 -5.49 31.67 7.41
CA THR A 22 -4.67 31.99 6.24
C THR A 22 -3.16 31.91 6.50
N ASP A 23 -2.73 31.88 7.76
CA ASP A 23 -1.31 31.79 8.13
C ASP A 23 -0.77 30.37 7.90
N ILE A 24 -1.67 29.39 7.75
CA ILE A 24 -1.35 28.02 7.36
C ILE A 24 -1.54 27.92 5.84
N LYS A 25 -0.43 28.03 5.10
CA LYS A 25 -0.39 27.62 3.70
C LYS A 25 0.08 26.18 3.63
N VAL A 26 -0.58 25.36 2.82
CA VAL A 26 -0.07 24.03 2.48
C VAL A 26 1.34 24.23 1.95
N LYS A 27 2.31 23.53 2.54
CA LYS A 27 3.70 23.62 2.11
C LYS A 27 3.75 23.16 0.65
N ASP A 28 4.10 24.06 -0.26
CA ASP A 28 4.27 23.70 -1.67
C ASP A 28 5.34 22.60 -1.77
N GLU A 29 4.95 21.45 -2.29
CA GLU A 29 5.90 20.37 -2.55
C GLU A 29 6.83 20.83 -3.67
N LYS A 30 8.10 21.08 -3.33
CA LYS A 30 9.10 21.42 -4.33
C LYS A 30 9.22 20.25 -5.31
N ILE A 31 8.65 20.41 -6.51
CA ILE A 31 8.83 19.47 -7.61
C ILE A 31 10.31 19.46 -7.95
N SER A 32 10.97 18.34 -7.66
CA SER A 32 12.40 18.20 -7.95
C SER A 32 12.59 18.15 -9.46
N THR A 33 13.54 18.93 -9.97
CA THR A 33 13.81 18.92 -11.42
C THR A 33 14.44 17.57 -11.80
N LEU A 34 14.24 17.09 -13.03
CA LEU A 34 14.82 15.82 -13.49
C LEU A 34 16.36 15.77 -13.35
N SER A 35 17.04 16.91 -13.46
CA SER A 35 18.49 17.01 -13.17
C SER A 35 18.79 16.81 -11.68
N GLU A 36 18.00 17.39 -10.78
CA GLU A 36 18.15 17.18 -9.33
C GLU A 36 17.94 15.69 -8.98
N ILE A 37 16.95 15.03 -9.59
CA ILE A 37 16.66 13.60 -9.41
C ILE A 37 17.84 12.74 -9.89
N ALA A 38 18.35 13.00 -11.11
CA ALA A 38 19.46 12.24 -11.68
C ALA A 38 20.75 12.35 -10.85
N ASN A 39 20.97 13.50 -10.21
CA ASN A 39 22.15 13.74 -9.37
C ASN A 39 21.97 13.30 -7.90
N GLN A 40 20.86 12.67 -7.53
CA GLN A 40 20.71 12.09 -6.18
C GLN A 40 21.71 10.96 -5.96
N LYS A 41 22.18 10.82 -4.71
CA LYS A 41 23.03 9.70 -4.32
C LYS A 41 22.30 8.37 -4.61
N HIS A 42 22.98 7.48 -5.32
CA HIS A 42 22.47 6.15 -5.67
C HIS A 42 21.18 6.15 -6.51
N ALA A 43 20.92 7.18 -7.35
CA ALA A 43 19.72 7.25 -8.19
C ALA A 43 19.50 5.99 -9.05
N LEU A 44 20.56 5.49 -9.70
CA LEU A 44 20.55 4.23 -10.46
C LEU A 44 20.28 3.00 -9.59
N GLN A 45 20.73 2.97 -8.34
CA GLN A 45 20.45 1.85 -7.43
C GLN A 45 19.00 1.86 -6.95
N LYS A 46 18.40 3.05 -6.72
CA LYS A 46 16.99 3.19 -6.36
C LYS A 46 16.08 2.64 -7.45
N LEU A 47 16.49 2.77 -8.72
CA LEU A 47 15.80 2.23 -9.88
C LEU A 47 15.72 0.68 -9.88
N ASN A 48 16.57 -0.02 -9.12
CA ASN A 48 16.42 -1.47 -8.93
C ASN A 48 15.12 -1.85 -8.21
N GLY A 49 14.45 -0.90 -7.55
CA GLY A 49 13.07 -1.09 -7.11
C GLY A 49 12.87 -2.17 -6.05
N TRP A 50 13.88 -2.48 -5.22
CA TRP A 50 13.80 -3.58 -4.24
C TRP A 50 12.55 -3.51 -3.34
N LYS A 51 12.05 -2.31 -3.03
CA LYS A 51 10.80 -2.12 -2.29
C LYS A 51 9.56 -2.65 -3.03
N ILE A 52 9.53 -2.47 -4.35
CA ILE A 52 8.46 -2.98 -5.23
C ILE A 52 8.52 -4.50 -5.28
N TYR A 53 9.71 -5.07 -5.44
CA TYR A 53 9.89 -6.53 -5.40
C TYR A 53 9.52 -7.12 -4.03
N HIS A 54 9.91 -6.45 -2.93
CA HIS A 54 9.54 -6.85 -1.58
C HIS A 54 8.03 -6.81 -1.38
N LEU A 55 7.37 -5.74 -1.81
CA LEU A 55 5.91 -5.65 -1.80
C LEU A 55 5.26 -6.78 -2.62
N GLY A 56 5.81 -7.07 -3.79
CA GLY A 56 5.35 -8.18 -4.63
C GLY A 56 5.48 -9.55 -3.96
N SER A 57 6.54 -9.76 -3.17
CA SER A 57 6.71 -10.96 -2.33
C SER A 57 5.64 -11.02 -1.23
N GLN A 58 5.40 -9.92 -0.53
CA GLN A 58 4.37 -9.86 0.52
C GLN A 58 2.95 -10.12 -0.03
N MET A 59 2.67 -9.64 -1.24
CA MET A 59 1.41 -9.94 -1.94
C MET A 59 1.29 -11.43 -2.28
N GLU A 60 2.39 -12.08 -2.64
CA GLU A 60 2.44 -13.53 -2.90
C GLU A 60 2.21 -14.36 -1.64
N ASP A 61 2.83 -13.97 -0.53
CA ASP A 61 2.61 -14.61 0.77
C ASP A 61 1.13 -14.52 1.18
N MET A 62 0.49 -13.38 0.93
CA MET A 62 -0.94 -13.20 1.20
C MET A 62 -1.83 -14.07 0.29
N VAL A 63 -1.46 -14.23 -0.99
CA VAL A 63 -2.14 -15.18 -1.90
C VAL A 63 -2.01 -16.62 -1.42
N ASN A 64 -0.84 -17.00 -0.91
CA ASN A 64 -0.60 -18.32 -0.36
C ASN A 64 -1.46 -18.55 0.90
N SER A 65 -1.50 -17.59 1.81
CA SER A 65 -2.36 -17.64 2.99
C SER A 65 -3.85 -17.76 2.65
N GLU A 66 -4.34 -17.03 1.63
CA GLU A 66 -5.73 -17.20 1.16
C GLU A 66 -6.00 -18.58 0.58
N THR A 67 -5.00 -19.21 -0.03
CA THR A 67 -5.12 -20.60 -0.52
C THR A 67 -5.26 -21.58 0.64
N GLU A 68 -4.51 -21.39 1.73
CA GLU A 68 -4.66 -22.20 2.95
C GLU A 68 -6.05 -22.04 3.59
N PHE A 69 -6.58 -20.82 3.64
CA PHE A 69 -7.96 -20.59 4.12
C PHE A 69 -9.00 -21.25 3.23
N PHE A 70 -8.77 -21.25 1.92
CA PHE A 70 -9.64 -21.94 0.96
C PHE A 70 -9.73 -23.44 1.24
N ASP A 71 -8.58 -24.10 1.46
CA ASP A 71 -8.52 -25.53 1.78
C ASP A 71 -9.20 -25.83 3.13
N MET A 72 -9.00 -24.96 4.13
CA MET A 72 -9.69 -25.05 5.41
C MET A 72 -11.22 -24.96 5.26
N TYR A 73 -11.72 -24.02 4.44
CA TYR A 73 -13.16 -23.88 4.18
C TYR A 73 -13.74 -25.11 3.48
N ILE A 74 -13.03 -25.68 2.50
CA ILE A 74 -13.45 -26.91 1.81
C ILE A 74 -13.51 -28.10 2.77
N SER A 75 -12.49 -28.25 3.61
CA SER A 75 -12.44 -29.30 4.63
C SER A 75 -13.60 -29.18 5.62
N LEU A 76 -13.87 -27.95 6.10
CA LEU A 76 -14.97 -27.67 7.01
C LEU A 76 -16.33 -27.94 6.36
N LEU A 77 -16.52 -27.53 5.10
CA LEU A 77 -17.75 -27.80 4.36
C LEU A 77 -18.00 -29.31 4.24
N SER A 78 -16.97 -30.07 3.85
CA SER A 78 -17.02 -31.53 3.72
C SER A 78 -17.36 -32.21 5.06
N PHE A 79 -16.81 -31.71 6.17
CA PHE A 79 -17.13 -32.19 7.51
C PHE A 79 -18.60 -31.96 7.88
N LEU A 80 -19.13 -30.77 7.59
CA LEU A 80 -20.51 -30.42 7.89
C LEU A 80 -21.50 -31.25 7.06
N GLU A 81 -21.21 -31.50 5.80
CA GLU A 81 -22.03 -32.36 4.93
C GLU A 81 -22.10 -33.79 5.48
N ARG A 82 -20.99 -34.35 5.96
CA ARG A 82 -20.98 -35.68 6.61
C ARG A 82 -21.76 -35.72 7.92
N LYS A 83 -21.72 -34.64 8.72
CA LYS A 83 -22.47 -34.55 9.99
C LYS A 83 -23.97 -34.40 9.77
N GLN A 84 -24.36 -33.67 8.72
CA GLN A 84 -25.77 -33.45 8.39
C GLN A 84 -26.50 -34.75 8.08
N VAL A 85 -25.88 -35.64 7.30
CA VAL A 85 -26.43 -36.97 6.95
C VAL A 85 -26.76 -37.82 8.20
N LYS A 86 -26.14 -37.52 9.35
CA LYS A 86 -26.29 -38.28 10.60
C LYS A 86 -27.25 -37.63 11.62
N THR A 87 -27.85 -36.49 11.30
CA THR A 87 -28.61 -35.70 12.29
C THR A 87 -30.11 -35.75 11.98
N GLU A 88 -30.92 -36.29 12.91
CA GLU A 88 -32.39 -36.40 12.78
C GLU A 88 -33.14 -35.14 13.31
N SER A 89 -32.41 -34.17 13.86
CA SER A 89 -32.97 -32.96 14.45
C SER A 89 -33.14 -31.82 13.43
N ASN A 90 -34.39 -31.39 13.21
CA ASN A 90 -34.74 -30.31 12.28
C ASN A 90 -34.11 -28.95 12.62
N GLU A 91 -33.93 -28.60 13.91
CA GLU A 91 -33.32 -27.33 14.30
C GLU A 91 -31.79 -27.33 14.11
N LEU A 92 -31.14 -28.46 14.40
CA LEU A 92 -29.71 -28.63 14.09
C LEU A 92 -29.46 -28.57 12.59
N ASP A 93 -30.33 -29.17 11.78
CA ASP A 93 -30.22 -29.16 10.32
C ASP A 93 -30.28 -27.75 9.73
N LYS A 94 -31.23 -26.92 10.19
CA LYS A 94 -31.30 -25.49 9.81
C LYS A 94 -30.02 -24.73 10.18
N GLY A 95 -29.48 -24.98 11.38
CA GLY A 95 -28.22 -24.38 11.84
C GLY A 95 -27.03 -24.77 10.96
N ILE A 96 -26.93 -26.05 10.60
CA ILE A 96 -25.89 -26.58 9.71
C ILE A 96 -26.02 -25.97 8.30
N ASN A 97 -27.24 -25.89 7.75
CA ASN A 97 -27.49 -25.27 6.45
C ASN A 97 -27.08 -23.79 6.44
N ARG A 98 -27.44 -23.04 7.48
CA ARG A 98 -27.03 -21.63 7.62
C ARG A 98 -25.51 -21.48 7.69
N LEU A 99 -24.82 -22.38 8.39
CA LEU A 99 -23.36 -22.37 8.48
C LEU A 99 -22.70 -22.68 7.12
N LYS A 100 -23.20 -23.69 6.40
CA LYS A 100 -22.72 -24.03 5.04
C LYS A 100 -22.82 -22.85 4.08
N GLU A 101 -23.96 -22.15 4.06
CA GLU A 101 -24.13 -20.98 3.19
C GLU A 101 -23.17 -19.85 3.56
N ARG A 102 -22.90 -19.62 4.85
CA ARG A 102 -21.87 -18.67 5.28
C ARG A 102 -20.47 -19.07 4.83
N ILE A 103 -20.13 -20.37 4.90
CA ILE A 103 -18.83 -20.89 4.44
C ILE A 103 -18.69 -20.71 2.93
N LYS A 104 -19.71 -21.06 2.14
CA LYS A 104 -19.71 -20.84 0.68
C LYS A 104 -19.54 -19.36 0.31
N ALA A 105 -20.23 -18.46 1.02
CA ALA A 105 -20.09 -17.03 0.81
C ALA A 105 -18.69 -16.50 1.19
N ASN A 106 -18.05 -17.06 2.23
CA ASN A 106 -16.65 -16.76 2.55
C ASN A 106 -15.70 -17.29 1.46
N LEU A 107 -15.92 -18.52 0.98
CA LEU A 107 -15.12 -19.14 -0.08
C LEU A 107 -15.09 -18.28 -1.35
N GLN A 108 -16.25 -17.76 -1.74
CA GLN A 108 -16.35 -16.84 -2.87
C GLN A 108 -15.57 -15.54 -2.63
N ARG A 109 -15.68 -14.95 -1.44
CA ARG A 109 -14.93 -13.73 -1.09
C ARG A 109 -13.42 -13.95 -1.10
N SER A 110 -12.93 -15.03 -0.49
CA SER A 110 -11.50 -15.39 -0.52
C SER A 110 -11.00 -15.57 -1.96
N ARG A 111 -11.81 -16.19 -2.84
CA ARG A 111 -11.45 -16.33 -4.25
C ARG A 111 -11.30 -14.97 -4.95
N VAL A 112 -12.26 -14.07 -4.77
CA VAL A 112 -12.20 -12.72 -5.34
C VAL A 112 -10.97 -11.95 -4.83
N VAL A 113 -10.70 -12.02 -3.51
CA VAL A 113 -9.54 -11.38 -2.90
C VAL A 113 -8.23 -11.91 -3.49
N LYS A 114 -8.11 -13.23 -3.64
CA LYS A 114 -6.94 -13.87 -4.25
C LYS A 114 -6.71 -13.39 -5.69
N ASP A 115 -7.76 -13.38 -6.51
CA ASP A 115 -7.67 -12.96 -7.91
C ASP A 115 -7.27 -11.48 -8.02
N GLN A 116 -7.89 -10.61 -7.20
CA GLN A 116 -7.54 -9.19 -7.13
C GLN A 116 -6.12 -8.95 -6.64
N MET A 117 -5.63 -9.77 -5.69
CA MET A 117 -4.27 -9.65 -5.19
C MET A 117 -3.22 -10.01 -6.25
N LEU A 118 -3.49 -11.06 -7.04
CA LEU A 118 -2.65 -11.43 -8.17
C LEU A 118 -2.63 -10.35 -9.26
N GLU A 119 -3.78 -9.76 -9.55
CA GLU A 119 -3.88 -8.64 -10.49
C GLU A 119 -3.10 -7.42 -9.99
N ALA A 120 -3.31 -7.02 -8.73
CA ALA A 120 -2.61 -5.90 -8.11
C ALA A 120 -1.09 -6.10 -8.12
N LYS A 121 -0.62 -7.32 -7.81
CA LYS A 121 0.80 -7.69 -7.94
C LYS A 121 1.29 -7.47 -9.36
N SER A 122 0.57 -7.97 -10.37
CA SER A 122 0.93 -7.78 -11.78
C SER A 122 1.03 -6.29 -12.15
N GLN A 123 0.05 -5.49 -11.76
CA GLN A 123 0.04 -4.05 -12.04
C GLN A 123 1.22 -3.32 -11.38
N VAL A 124 1.52 -3.63 -10.12
CA VAL A 124 2.66 -3.06 -9.39
C VAL A 124 3.99 -3.42 -10.05
N MET A 125 4.13 -4.67 -10.52
CA MET A 125 5.36 -5.11 -11.18
C MET A 125 5.62 -4.40 -12.52
N LYS A 126 4.56 -4.01 -13.24
CA LYS A 126 4.68 -3.23 -14.50
C LYS A 126 5.38 -1.88 -14.30
N LEU A 127 5.37 -1.31 -13.08
CA LEU A 127 6.11 -0.07 -12.79
C LEU A 127 7.62 -0.20 -13.05
N CYS A 128 8.14 -1.43 -13.00
CA CYS A 128 9.55 -1.72 -13.24
C CYS A 128 9.88 -2.01 -14.72
N ASP A 129 8.89 -2.12 -15.61
CA ASP A 129 9.12 -2.44 -17.04
C ASP A 129 9.90 -1.33 -17.77
N HIS A 130 9.72 -0.09 -17.33
CA HIS A 130 10.41 1.07 -17.92
C HIS A 130 11.82 1.30 -17.35
N LYS A 131 12.36 0.34 -16.59
CA LYS A 131 13.66 0.46 -15.93
C LYS A 131 14.79 0.87 -16.88
N THR A 132 14.89 0.23 -18.05
CA THR A 132 15.93 0.55 -19.04
C THR A 132 15.82 1.99 -19.54
N HIS A 133 14.61 2.40 -19.93
CA HIS A 133 14.33 3.74 -20.42
C HIS A 133 14.64 4.83 -19.38
N VAL A 134 14.23 4.62 -18.12
CA VAL A 134 14.49 5.55 -17.03
C VAL A 134 15.99 5.61 -16.69
N SER A 135 16.69 4.47 -16.75
CA SER A 135 18.15 4.39 -16.57
C SER A 135 18.88 5.27 -17.58
N ASP A 136 18.47 5.23 -18.85
CA ASP A 136 19.07 6.04 -19.92
C ASP A 136 18.83 7.54 -19.68
N ILE A 137 17.62 7.92 -19.27
CA ILE A 137 17.29 9.31 -18.95
C ILE A 137 18.15 9.83 -17.79
N ILE A 138 18.26 9.04 -16.71
CA ILE A 138 19.07 9.39 -15.55
C ILE A 138 20.51 9.59 -16.00
N THR A 139 21.09 8.60 -16.71
CA THR A 139 22.49 8.62 -17.15
C THR A 139 22.80 9.82 -18.05
N LYS A 140 21.88 10.19 -18.96
CA LYS A 140 22.02 11.37 -19.83
C LYS A 140 22.04 12.70 -19.07
N ARG A 141 21.38 12.78 -17.90
CA ARG A 141 21.22 14.02 -17.12
C ARG A 141 22.06 14.09 -15.85
N VAL A 142 22.82 13.03 -15.54
CA VAL A 142 23.84 13.10 -14.50
C VAL A 142 24.86 14.15 -14.91
N THR A 143 25.04 15.16 -14.07
CA THR A 143 26.16 16.08 -14.23
C THR A 143 27.42 15.28 -13.91
N LYS A 144 28.34 15.16 -14.89
CA LYS A 144 29.70 14.64 -14.65
C LYS A 144 30.44 15.67 -13.79
N ARG A 145 30.07 15.79 -12.51
CA ARG A 145 30.83 16.59 -11.54
C ARG A 145 32.21 15.98 -11.49
N SER A 146 33.21 16.70 -11.99
CA SER A 146 34.60 16.33 -11.75
C SER A 146 34.79 16.18 -10.24
N LEU A 147 35.32 15.03 -9.81
CA LEU A 147 35.75 14.79 -8.43
C LEU A 147 36.97 15.68 -8.15
N LYS A 148 36.79 16.99 -8.06
CA LYS A 148 37.85 17.92 -7.63
C LYS A 148 37.71 18.19 -6.13
N LYS A 149 38.51 17.44 -5.34
CA LYS A 149 39.06 17.71 -3.99
C LYS A 149 38.05 17.98 -2.85
N ARG A 150 38.29 17.59 -1.58
CA ARG A 150 39.54 17.44 -0.82
C ARG A 150 39.51 16.16 0.03
N GLU A 151 40.59 15.40 0.00
CA GLU A 151 41.03 14.65 1.19
C GLU A 151 41.38 15.67 2.26
N ARG A 152 40.79 15.52 3.46
CA ARG A 152 41.25 16.22 4.65
C ARG A 152 42.27 15.31 5.32
N VAL A 153 43.52 15.76 5.32
CA VAL A 153 44.61 15.32 6.21
C VAL A 153 44.19 15.54 7.66
#